data_AF-A0A2Z5UJB3-F1
#
_entry.id   AF-A0A2Z5UJB3-F1
#
_cell.length_a   1.000
_cell.length_b   1.000
_cell.length_c   1.000
_cell.angle_alpha   90.00
_cell.angle_beta   90.00
_cell.angle_gamma   90.00
#
_symmetry.space_group_name_H-M   'P 1'
#
loop_
_entity.id
_entity.type
_entity.pdbx_description
1 polymer ?
#
loop_
_entity_poly.entity_id
_entity_poly.type
_entity_poly.pdbx_seq_one_letter_code
_entity_poly.pdbx_strand_id
1 'polypeptide(L)'
;MEGWPMKLGNTTFFLEREANVIKRVCAAFSGVDVAQAPHVQPAGPEAEIPQITIKGGEHASLARKIIMNWQAVVSGLQIVDLDFDNYELRFRAEDVSEEANIHLTSFRSNPGNILNRECDFEQIGRAFCVGQISDDRIESTSHFREGRLAYGAGRYIDAYNNMYLFLETRFCDGKTGNEKQTDLLSKQVELCQAIENNAKAFAKQKSTGAPAFNLFKLGDTTPDKIRALVLLRGKLRHHSLKSPQRWDPNKQKEYEGAARFLGAVVGDIVIKESLDDIYGPAALQLFREISVATGHETKIKVNTHRLNKERTLVLDMSYPTTVVSSKLCLSALRNAVQACEKDGQLGDTVRLQASSSRSELELFSLDFDVWAYTQSRAIEMNDSIVSVRCGFEHYQAGLIVRHEFSIPVPGSKLSIPDVWTLLRKCFDHIEERDPTTRIMSLKLYLRDGDKGFVAYRVGAQVNN
;
A
#
# COMPACT_ATOMS: atom_id res chain seq x y z
N MET A 1 3.91 9.68 -10.81
CA MET A 1 2.76 8.92 -10.26
C MET A 1 1.51 9.18 -11.09
N GLU A 2 0.64 8.17 -11.26
CA GLU A 2 -0.68 8.33 -11.90
C GLU A 2 -1.67 9.06 -10.96
N GLY A 3 -2.82 9.53 -11.46
CA GLY A 3 -3.86 10.12 -10.62
C GLY A 3 -5.05 10.59 -11.43
N TRP A 4 -5.97 9.67 -11.76
CA TRP A 4 -7.21 9.96 -12.48
C TRP A 4 -8.42 10.06 -11.54
N PRO A 5 -9.49 10.77 -11.93
CA PRO A 5 -10.65 10.97 -11.07
C PRO A 5 -11.46 9.69 -10.86
N MET A 6 -11.78 9.39 -9.60
CA MET A 6 -12.64 8.28 -9.17
C MET A 6 -14.08 8.78 -9.01
N LYS A 7 -14.95 8.51 -9.98
CA LYS A 7 -16.38 8.90 -9.92
C LYS A 7 -17.22 7.81 -9.26
N LEU A 8 -17.84 8.15 -8.13
CA LEU A 8 -18.70 7.29 -7.31
C LEU A 8 -20.04 8.01 -7.08
N GLY A 9 -21.05 7.63 -7.88
CA GLY A 9 -22.34 8.32 -7.87
C GLY A 9 -22.20 9.79 -8.26
N ASN A 10 -22.64 10.69 -7.38
CA ASN A 10 -22.50 12.13 -7.55
C ASN A 10 -21.17 12.70 -7.03
N THR A 11 -20.32 11.87 -6.42
CA THR A 11 -19.05 12.30 -5.84
C THR A 11 -17.88 11.89 -6.74
N THR A 12 -16.91 12.77 -6.93
CA THR A 12 -15.69 12.51 -7.69
C THR A 12 -14.47 12.79 -6.83
N PHE A 13 -13.62 11.79 -6.61
CA PHE A 13 -12.36 11.93 -5.88
C PHE A 13 -11.20 12.11 -6.83
N PHE A 14 -10.26 13.00 -6.52
CA PHE A 14 -9.06 13.19 -7.32
C PHE A 14 -7.91 13.74 -6.47
N LEU A 15 -6.68 13.62 -6.98
CA LEU A 15 -5.47 14.10 -6.33
C LEU A 15 -4.90 15.28 -7.11
N GLU A 16 -4.67 16.41 -6.45
CA GLU A 16 -3.88 17.50 -7.03
C GLU A 16 -2.41 17.32 -6.66
N ARG A 17 -1.56 17.45 -7.68
CA ARG A 17 -0.14 17.09 -7.59
C ARG A 17 0.73 18.23 -8.10
N GLU A 18 1.92 18.32 -7.52
CA GLU A 18 3.04 19.10 -8.05
C GLU A 18 4.19 18.14 -8.26
N ALA A 19 4.57 17.89 -9.52
CA ALA A 19 5.47 16.80 -9.89
C ALA A 19 5.02 15.43 -9.31
N ASN A 20 5.89 14.76 -8.55
CA ASN A 20 5.60 13.47 -7.91
C ASN A 20 5.03 13.59 -6.47
N VAL A 21 4.70 14.80 -6.02
CA VAL A 21 4.21 15.05 -4.66
C VAL A 21 2.70 15.32 -4.69
N ILE A 22 1.95 14.56 -3.88
CA ILE A 22 0.53 14.82 -3.63
C ILE A 22 0.42 16.08 -2.75
N LYS A 23 -0.29 17.08 -3.25
CA LYS A 23 -0.52 18.36 -2.55
C LYS A 23 -1.90 18.44 -1.94
N ARG A 24 -2.91 17.87 -2.61
CA ARG A 24 -4.29 17.85 -2.10
C ARG A 24 -4.99 16.54 -2.44
N VAL A 25 -5.86 16.12 -1.53
CA VAL A 25 -6.87 15.10 -1.75
C VAL A 25 -8.20 15.82 -1.87
N CYS A 26 -8.90 15.62 -2.98
CA CYS A 26 -10.09 16.39 -3.32
C CYS A 26 -11.30 15.47 -3.45
N ALA A 27 -12.45 15.95 -2.97
CA ALA A 27 -13.76 15.39 -3.24
C ALA A 27 -14.64 16.49 -3.86
N ALA A 28 -15.20 16.22 -5.02
CA ALA A 28 -16.14 17.11 -5.70
C ALA A 28 -17.52 16.45 -5.75
N PHE A 29 -18.57 17.24 -5.50
CA PHE A 29 -19.96 16.81 -5.58
C PHE A 29 -20.60 17.43 -6.82
N SER A 30 -21.37 16.65 -7.57
CA SER A 30 -22.10 17.06 -8.77
C SER A 30 -23.62 17.05 -8.53
N GLY A 31 -24.37 17.84 -9.30
CA GLY A 31 -25.81 18.02 -9.10
C GLY A 31 -26.16 18.72 -7.80
N VAL A 32 -25.29 19.64 -7.34
CA VAL A 32 -25.53 20.45 -6.14
C VAL A 32 -26.25 21.73 -6.57
N ASP A 33 -27.39 22.01 -5.96
CA ASP A 33 -28.19 23.22 -6.24
C ASP A 33 -27.33 24.49 -6.06
N VAL A 34 -27.35 25.39 -7.05
CA VAL A 34 -26.67 26.69 -7.03
C VAL A 34 -27.03 27.53 -5.79
N ALA A 35 -28.21 27.32 -5.20
CA ALA A 35 -28.61 27.97 -3.95
C ALA A 35 -27.70 27.64 -2.75
N GLN A 36 -26.88 26.58 -2.85
CA GLN A 36 -25.87 26.20 -1.85
C GLN A 36 -24.54 26.95 -2.03
N ALA A 37 -24.33 27.62 -3.18
CA ALA A 37 -23.15 28.44 -3.41
C ALA A 37 -23.16 29.67 -2.48
N PRO A 38 -21.97 30.23 -2.16
CA PRO A 38 -21.90 31.44 -1.35
C PRO A 38 -22.53 32.60 -2.12
N HIS A 39 -23.45 33.30 -1.47
CA HIS A 39 -24.06 34.50 -2.03
C HIS A 39 -23.65 35.71 -1.22
N VAL A 40 -23.32 36.77 -1.96
CA VAL A 40 -23.12 38.11 -1.41
C VAL A 40 -24.42 38.85 -1.58
N GLN A 41 -25.05 39.21 -0.46
CA GLN A 41 -26.16 40.15 -0.44
C GLN A 41 -25.58 41.57 -0.45
N PRO A 42 -25.85 42.38 -1.50
CA PRO A 42 -25.34 43.74 -1.58
C PRO A 42 -25.82 44.58 -0.39
N ALA A 43 -25.00 45.56 0.01
CA ALA A 43 -25.39 46.58 0.96
C ALA A 43 -26.68 47.28 0.50
N GLY A 44 -27.68 47.35 1.38
CA GLY A 44 -28.86 48.18 1.16
C GLY A 44 -28.51 49.67 1.06
N PRO A 45 -29.47 50.52 0.61
CA PRO A 45 -29.26 51.96 0.44
C PRO A 45 -28.90 52.73 1.73
N GLU A 46 -29.06 52.12 2.91
CA GLU A 46 -28.79 52.74 4.22
C GLU A 46 -27.48 52.26 4.88
N ALA A 47 -26.39 52.15 4.11
CA ALA A 47 -25.05 51.82 4.63
C ALA A 47 -24.99 50.49 5.44
N GLU A 48 -25.80 49.50 5.05
CA GLU A 48 -25.71 48.17 5.63
C GLU A 48 -24.43 47.45 5.17
N ILE A 49 -23.76 46.77 6.08
CA ILE A 49 -22.58 45.96 5.76
C ILE A 49 -23.04 44.81 4.83
N PRO A 50 -22.41 44.61 3.65
CA PRO A 50 -22.78 43.51 2.77
C PRO A 50 -22.66 42.17 3.52
N GLN A 51 -23.70 41.35 3.44
CA GLN A 51 -23.74 40.05 4.11
C GLN A 51 -23.30 38.95 3.16
N ILE A 52 -22.36 38.12 3.61
CA ILE A 52 -21.93 36.92 2.90
C ILE A 52 -22.52 35.72 3.62
N THR A 53 -23.36 34.96 2.93
CA THR A 53 -23.94 33.72 3.45
C THR A 53 -23.25 32.53 2.81
N ILE A 54 -22.74 31.62 3.64
CA ILE A 54 -22.04 30.40 3.21
C ILE A 54 -22.83 29.20 3.72
N LYS A 55 -23.42 28.40 2.81
CA LYS A 55 -24.23 27.22 3.15
C LYS A 55 -23.51 25.87 2.97
N GLY A 56 -22.35 25.85 2.32
CA GLY A 56 -21.61 24.63 1.97
C GLY A 56 -21.00 23.81 3.13
N GLY A 57 -21.34 24.09 4.39
CA GLY A 57 -20.77 23.40 5.56
C GLY A 57 -21.07 21.91 5.61
N GLU A 58 -22.27 21.49 5.18
CA GLU A 58 -22.66 20.07 5.19
C GLU A 58 -21.83 19.23 4.20
N HIS A 59 -21.59 19.76 2.99
CA HIS A 59 -20.72 19.10 2.01
C HIS A 59 -19.26 19.07 2.46
N ALA A 60 -18.80 20.09 3.19
CA ALA A 60 -17.47 20.09 3.79
C ALA A 60 -17.34 19.01 4.87
N SER A 61 -18.33 18.89 5.77
CA SER A 61 -18.38 17.84 6.79
C SER A 61 -18.45 16.44 6.17
N LEU A 62 -19.23 16.26 5.11
CA LEU A 62 -19.32 15.00 4.38
C LEU A 62 -17.98 14.67 3.69
N ALA A 63 -17.37 15.62 3.00
CA ALA A 63 -16.05 15.45 2.38
C ALA A 63 -14.99 15.09 3.42
N ARG A 64 -14.99 15.77 4.57
CA ARG A 64 -14.08 15.46 5.69
C ARG A 64 -14.26 14.03 6.17
N LYS A 65 -15.50 13.59 6.41
CA LYS A 65 -15.79 12.21 6.84
C LYS A 65 -15.29 11.17 5.82
N ILE A 66 -15.58 11.39 4.54
CA ILE A 66 -15.16 10.46 3.48
C ILE A 66 -13.64 10.43 3.31
N ILE A 67 -12.97 11.59 3.37
CA ILE A 67 -11.51 11.67 3.25
C ILE A 67 -10.83 11.07 4.49
N MET A 68 -11.39 11.23 5.70
CA MET A 68 -10.88 10.55 6.91
C MET A 68 -10.99 9.03 6.78
N ASN A 69 -12.12 8.54 6.28
CA ASN A 69 -12.32 7.12 5.98
C ASN A 69 -11.28 6.61 4.97
N TRP A 70 -11.11 7.32 3.84
CA TRP A 70 -10.06 7.02 2.86
C TRP A 70 -8.65 7.03 3.47
N GLN A 71 -8.36 8.04 4.31
CA GLN A 71 -7.04 8.20 4.93
C GLN A 71 -6.74 7.06 5.91
N ALA A 72 -7.74 6.56 6.64
CA ALA A 72 -7.57 5.41 7.51
C ALA A 72 -7.21 4.15 6.70
N VAL A 73 -7.89 3.89 5.58
CA VAL A 73 -7.58 2.76 4.68
C VAL A 73 -6.18 2.90 4.07
N VAL A 74 -5.77 4.09 3.62
CA VAL A 74 -4.46 4.26 2.98
C VAL A 74 -3.29 4.24 3.98
N SER A 75 -3.55 4.55 5.26
CA SER A 75 -2.51 4.73 6.28
C SER A 75 -1.69 3.47 6.57
N GLY A 76 -2.22 2.27 6.30
CA GLY A 76 -1.42 1.04 6.39
C GLY A 76 -0.30 0.99 5.35
N LEU A 77 -0.53 1.54 4.16
CA LEU A 77 0.44 1.53 3.07
C LEU A 77 1.33 2.76 3.06
N GLN A 78 0.70 3.92 3.24
CA GLN A 78 1.35 5.21 3.10
C GLN A 78 0.75 6.18 4.12
N ILE A 79 1.63 6.78 4.91
CA ILE A 79 1.23 7.89 5.79
C ILE A 79 1.04 9.12 4.92
N VAL A 80 -0.20 9.55 4.79
CA VAL A 80 -0.60 10.82 4.18
C VAL A 80 -1.04 11.73 5.32
N ASP A 81 -0.28 12.77 5.59
CA ASP A 81 -0.64 13.79 6.58
C ASP A 81 -1.60 14.80 5.92
N LEU A 82 -2.84 14.83 6.39
CA LEU A 82 -3.88 15.70 5.86
C LEU A 82 -4.33 16.67 6.94
N ASP A 83 -4.27 17.95 6.59
CA ASP A 83 -4.82 19.02 7.40
C ASP A 83 -6.31 19.19 7.08
N PHE A 84 -7.16 18.73 8.01
CA PHE A 84 -8.61 18.86 7.88
C PHE A 84 -9.15 20.20 8.35
N ASP A 85 -8.35 20.98 9.09
CA ASP A 85 -8.74 22.28 9.61
C ASP A 85 -8.50 23.37 8.56
N ASN A 86 -7.55 23.16 7.64
CA ASN A 86 -7.22 24.09 6.55
C ASN A 86 -7.59 23.55 5.16
N TYR A 87 -8.89 23.37 4.92
CA TYR A 87 -9.41 22.92 3.62
C TYR A 87 -9.79 24.09 2.69
N GLU A 88 -9.89 23.79 1.39
CA GLU A 88 -10.31 24.73 0.35
C GLU A 88 -11.62 24.22 -0.27
N LEU A 89 -12.66 25.07 -0.29
CA LEU A 89 -13.89 24.79 -1.05
C LEU A 89 -13.87 25.58 -2.34
N ARG A 90 -14.22 24.91 -3.44
CA ARG A 90 -14.33 25.50 -4.78
C ARG A 90 -15.71 25.22 -5.36
N PHE A 91 -16.32 26.25 -5.93
CA PHE A 91 -17.60 26.18 -6.62
C PHE A 91 -17.34 26.33 -8.13
N ARG A 92 -17.84 25.38 -8.92
CA ARG A 92 -17.75 25.39 -10.37
C ARG A 92 -19.15 25.30 -10.94
N ALA A 93 -19.49 26.23 -11.81
CA ALA A 93 -20.74 26.18 -12.55
C ALA A 93 -20.78 24.93 -13.46
N GLU A 94 -21.92 24.27 -13.55
CA GLU A 94 -22.12 23.16 -14.49
C GLU A 94 -22.35 23.70 -15.92
N ASP A 95 -22.88 24.92 -16.06
CA ASP A 95 -23.07 25.61 -17.33
C ASP A 95 -22.80 27.13 -17.28
N VAL A 96 -22.80 27.76 -18.46
CA VAL A 96 -22.49 29.20 -18.64
C VAL A 96 -23.55 30.11 -17.97
N SER A 97 -24.78 29.63 -17.82
CA SER A 97 -25.87 30.41 -17.19
C SER A 97 -25.75 30.47 -15.67
N GLU A 98 -25.15 29.44 -15.05
CA GLU A 98 -24.88 29.38 -13.62
C GLU A 98 -23.67 30.22 -13.19
N GLU A 99 -22.72 30.48 -14.08
CA GLU A 99 -21.47 31.21 -13.77
C GLU A 99 -21.74 32.59 -13.16
N ALA A 100 -22.78 33.28 -13.62
CA ALA A 100 -23.20 34.59 -13.10
C ALA A 100 -23.76 34.54 -11.67
N ASN A 101 -24.21 33.37 -11.20
CA ASN A 101 -24.87 33.20 -9.90
C ASN A 101 -23.90 32.78 -8.78
N ILE A 102 -22.63 32.47 -9.10
CA ILE A 102 -21.60 32.08 -8.13
C ILE A 102 -20.74 33.31 -7.79
N HIS A 103 -21.09 34.02 -6.72
CA HIS A 103 -20.39 35.26 -6.36
C HIS A 103 -18.99 35.03 -5.78
N LEU A 104 -18.75 33.87 -5.15
CA LEU A 104 -17.44 33.47 -4.62
C LEU A 104 -17.09 32.08 -5.12
N THR A 105 -16.06 31.98 -5.95
CA THR A 105 -15.65 30.72 -6.60
C THR A 105 -14.76 29.86 -5.69
N SER A 106 -14.12 30.45 -4.67
CA SER A 106 -13.36 29.70 -3.66
C SER A 106 -13.11 30.50 -2.37
N PHE A 107 -12.89 29.81 -1.25
CA PHE A 107 -12.34 30.39 -0.03
C PHE A 107 -11.34 29.44 0.64
N ARG A 108 -10.35 30.00 1.36
CA ARG A 108 -9.15 29.28 1.84
C ARG A 108 -8.71 29.76 3.22
N SER A 109 -8.17 28.84 4.02
CA SER A 109 -7.32 29.12 5.20
C SER A 109 -5.91 28.53 4.99
N ASN A 110 -4.86 29.16 5.52
CA ASN A 110 -3.45 28.78 5.29
C ASN A 110 -2.63 28.89 6.58
N PRO A 111 -1.84 27.86 6.94
CA PRO A 111 -0.41 27.95 6.72
C PRO A 111 0.17 26.70 6.05
N GLY A 112 1.21 26.88 5.25
CA GLY A 112 1.77 25.82 4.42
C GLY A 112 2.50 24.74 5.20
N ASN A 113 2.42 23.50 4.72
CA ASN A 113 3.41 22.48 5.02
C ASN A 113 3.54 21.45 3.89
N ILE A 114 4.75 20.89 3.78
CA ILE A 114 5.21 20.02 2.70
C ILE A 114 5.68 18.72 3.33
N LEU A 115 4.99 17.60 3.09
CA LEU A 115 5.57 16.24 3.10
C LEU A 115 4.67 15.33 2.27
N ASN A 116 5.24 14.57 1.33
CA ASN A 116 4.74 13.24 0.89
C ASN A 116 5.79 12.56 -0.03
N ARG A 117 5.94 11.24 0.12
CA ARG A 117 6.76 10.36 -0.72
C ARG A 117 5.93 9.72 -1.82
N GLU A 118 6.63 9.17 -2.82
CA GLU A 118 6.04 8.45 -3.95
C GLU A 118 5.29 7.18 -3.48
N CYS A 119 4.06 7.02 -3.94
CA CYS A 119 3.16 5.90 -3.69
C CYS A 119 2.57 5.43 -5.04
N ASP A 120 2.04 4.22 -5.11
CA ASP A 120 1.38 3.72 -6.32
C ASP A 120 -0.09 4.16 -6.33
N PHE A 121 -0.53 4.77 -7.44
CA PHE A 121 -1.90 5.29 -7.54
C PHE A 121 -2.94 4.18 -7.47
N GLU A 122 -2.60 2.97 -7.90
CA GLU A 122 -3.53 1.83 -7.82
C GLU A 122 -3.98 1.57 -6.38
N GLN A 123 -3.06 1.64 -5.42
CA GLN A 123 -3.36 1.42 -4.01
C GLN A 123 -4.15 2.58 -3.40
N ILE A 124 -3.74 3.81 -3.73
CA ILE A 124 -4.44 5.03 -3.28
C ILE A 124 -5.85 5.13 -3.87
N GLY A 125 -5.99 4.81 -5.16
CA GLY A 125 -7.24 4.89 -5.90
C GLY A 125 -8.25 3.85 -5.43
N ARG A 126 -7.81 2.61 -5.20
CA ARG A 126 -8.67 1.55 -4.64
C ARG A 126 -9.17 1.87 -3.23
N ALA A 127 -8.41 2.60 -2.43
CA ALA A 127 -8.87 3.03 -1.11
C ALA A 127 -10.14 3.91 -1.18
N PHE A 128 -10.40 4.61 -2.29
CA PHE A 128 -11.69 5.32 -2.48
C PHE A 128 -12.87 4.36 -2.72
N CYS A 129 -12.61 3.11 -3.13
CA CYS A 129 -13.64 2.11 -3.44
C CYS A 129 -14.04 1.22 -2.25
N VAL A 130 -13.35 1.32 -1.11
CA VAL A 130 -13.55 0.42 0.06
C VAL A 130 -14.90 0.66 0.75
N GLY A 131 -15.53 1.82 0.54
CA GLY A 131 -16.76 2.20 1.22
C GLY A 131 -16.50 2.63 2.67
N GLN A 132 -17.56 2.72 3.47
CA GLN A 132 -17.49 3.22 4.85
C GLN A 132 -16.90 2.15 5.78
N ILE A 133 -15.81 2.48 6.48
CA ILE A 133 -15.29 1.69 7.60
C ILE A 133 -15.85 2.21 8.94
N SER A 134 -15.67 1.43 10.01
CA SER A 134 -16.18 1.78 11.33
C SER A 134 -15.43 2.96 11.96
N ASP A 135 -16.15 3.79 12.71
CA ASP A 135 -15.57 5.02 13.30
C ASP A 135 -14.45 4.69 14.30
N ASP A 136 -14.56 3.59 15.05
CA ASP A 136 -13.51 3.12 15.96
C ASP A 136 -12.21 2.77 15.22
N ARG A 137 -12.31 2.31 13.97
CA ARG A 137 -11.15 2.03 13.11
C ARG A 137 -10.53 3.32 12.58
N ILE A 138 -11.36 4.30 12.19
CA ILE A 138 -10.88 5.63 11.77
C ILE A 138 -10.11 6.28 12.93
N GLU A 139 -10.70 6.28 14.13
CA GLU A 139 -10.10 6.85 15.34
C GLU A 139 -8.79 6.15 15.73
N SER A 140 -8.80 4.82 15.85
CA SER A 140 -7.60 4.07 16.20
C SER A 140 -6.48 4.28 15.16
N THR A 141 -6.78 4.20 13.87
CA THR A 141 -5.79 4.43 12.80
C THR A 141 -5.23 5.84 12.80
N SER A 142 -6.00 6.85 13.24
CA SER A 142 -5.47 8.20 13.44
C SER A 142 -4.33 8.21 14.46
N HIS A 143 -4.45 7.46 15.55
CA HIS A 143 -3.37 7.31 16.53
C HIS A 143 -2.15 6.59 15.93
N PHE A 144 -2.36 5.56 15.12
CA PHE A 144 -1.24 4.93 14.39
C PHE A 144 -0.49 5.96 13.52
N ARG A 145 -1.23 6.77 12.76
CA ARG A 145 -0.67 7.81 11.90
C ARG A 145 0.14 8.84 12.70
N GLU A 146 -0.45 9.43 13.74
CA GLU A 146 0.24 10.39 14.61
C GLU A 146 1.48 9.77 15.25
N GLY A 147 1.40 8.48 15.63
CA GLY A 147 2.53 7.73 16.15
C GLY A 147 3.68 7.60 15.14
N ARG A 148 3.37 7.35 13.86
CA ARG A 148 4.37 7.28 12.78
C ARG A 148 5.01 8.64 12.52
N LEU A 149 4.21 9.71 12.49
CA LEU A 149 4.71 11.08 12.32
C LEU A 149 5.63 11.49 13.48
N ALA A 150 5.22 11.21 14.72
CA ALA A 150 6.02 11.46 15.91
C ALA A 150 7.35 10.66 15.90
N TYR A 151 7.31 9.39 15.51
CA TYR A 151 8.51 8.56 15.39
C TYR A 151 9.48 9.14 14.35
N GLY A 152 8.98 9.50 13.16
CA GLY A 152 9.77 10.11 12.09
C GLY A 152 10.43 11.43 12.51
N ALA A 153 9.79 12.19 13.40
CA ALA A 153 10.31 13.42 13.97
C ALA A 153 11.20 13.22 15.22
N GLY A 154 11.49 11.97 15.63
CA GLY A 154 12.33 11.67 16.79
C GLY A 154 11.64 11.86 18.16
N ARG A 155 10.31 12.08 18.18
CA ARG A 155 9.49 12.18 19.40
C ARG A 155 9.00 10.80 19.83
N TYR A 156 9.91 9.96 20.32
CA TYR A 156 9.65 8.54 20.57
C TYR A 156 8.65 8.27 21.70
N ILE A 157 8.57 9.15 22.70
CA ILE A 157 7.57 9.04 23.78
C ILE A 157 6.17 9.27 23.22
N ASP A 158 5.98 10.31 22.40
CA ASP A 158 4.71 10.60 21.74
C ASP A 158 4.34 9.49 20.75
N ALA A 159 5.33 8.97 20.03
CA ALA A 159 5.14 7.84 19.14
C ALA A 159 4.61 6.62 19.91
N TYR A 160 5.27 6.25 21.01
CA TYR A 160 4.83 5.14 21.84
C TYR A 160 3.41 5.34 22.40
N ASN A 161 3.14 6.53 22.94
CA ASN A 161 1.83 6.85 23.52
C ASN A 161 0.72 6.77 22.48
N ASN A 162 0.93 7.31 21.27
CA ASN A 162 -0.02 7.21 20.18
C ASN A 162 -0.23 5.76 19.71
N MET A 163 0.84 4.98 19.54
CA MET A 163 0.69 3.56 19.20
C MET A 163 -0.03 2.76 20.29
N TYR A 164 0.11 3.13 21.56
CA TYR A 164 -0.65 2.51 22.63
C TYR A 164 -2.12 2.97 22.63
N LEU A 165 -2.39 4.24 22.32
CA LEU A 165 -3.76 4.74 22.17
C LEU A 165 -4.51 3.99 21.06
N PHE A 166 -3.84 3.61 19.96
CA PHE A 166 -4.42 2.68 18.98
C PHE A 166 -4.96 1.41 19.66
N LEU A 167 -4.14 0.75 20.49
CA LEU A 167 -4.55 -0.48 21.19
C LEU A 167 -5.68 -0.23 22.19
N GLU A 168 -5.65 0.90 22.90
CA GLU A 168 -6.66 1.28 23.88
C GLU A 168 -8.02 1.51 23.22
N THR A 169 -8.04 2.29 22.14
CA THR A 169 -9.25 2.57 21.35
C THR A 169 -9.82 1.29 20.72
N ARG A 170 -8.95 0.43 20.16
CA ARG A 170 -9.38 -0.75 19.42
C ARG A 170 -9.81 -1.93 20.30
N PHE A 171 -9.14 -2.13 21.44
CA PHE A 171 -9.25 -3.39 22.19
C PHE A 171 -9.60 -3.23 23.66
N CYS A 172 -9.54 -2.02 24.21
CA CYS A 172 -9.81 -1.79 25.62
C CYS A 172 -11.15 -1.10 25.91
N ASP A 173 -11.83 -0.54 24.90
CA ASP A 173 -13.20 0.01 25.03
C ASP A 173 -13.31 1.01 26.21
N GLY A 174 -12.36 1.96 26.27
CA GLY A 174 -12.29 2.98 27.33
C GLY A 174 -11.94 2.47 28.74
N LYS A 175 -11.69 1.16 28.92
CA LYS A 175 -11.31 0.59 30.22
C LYS A 175 -9.87 0.94 30.58
N THR A 176 -9.69 1.46 31.78
CA THR A 176 -8.39 1.89 32.32
C THR A 176 -7.90 0.94 33.43
N GLY A 177 -6.60 0.97 33.70
CA GLY A 177 -5.94 0.18 34.74
C GLY A 177 -5.06 -0.94 34.16
N ASN A 178 -3.84 -1.07 34.70
CA ASN A 178 -2.80 -1.89 34.08
C ASN A 178 -3.18 -3.37 33.95
N GLU A 179 -3.74 -3.97 35.01
CA GLU A 179 -4.14 -5.38 35.01
C GLU A 179 -5.31 -5.61 34.04
N LYS A 180 -6.34 -4.78 34.13
CA LYS A 180 -7.52 -4.85 33.28
C LYS A 180 -7.19 -4.68 31.79
N GLN A 181 -6.31 -3.73 31.45
CA GLN A 181 -5.84 -3.55 30.08
C GLN A 181 -4.99 -4.73 29.62
N THR A 182 -4.11 -5.25 30.48
CA THR A 182 -3.32 -6.45 30.17
C THR A 182 -4.22 -7.64 29.83
N ASP A 183 -5.25 -7.87 30.65
CA ASP A 183 -6.19 -8.98 30.47
C ASP A 183 -7.02 -8.85 29.19
N LEU A 184 -7.48 -7.64 28.86
CA LEU A 184 -8.26 -7.38 27.65
C LEU A 184 -7.41 -7.58 26.40
N LEU A 185 -6.20 -7.01 26.38
CA LEU A 185 -5.27 -7.12 25.25
C LEU A 185 -4.80 -8.57 25.06
N SER A 186 -4.56 -9.32 26.14
CA SER A 186 -4.11 -10.72 26.07
C SER A 186 -5.15 -11.67 25.49
N LYS A 187 -6.43 -11.27 25.47
CA LYS A 187 -7.51 -12.04 24.84
C LYS A 187 -7.63 -11.79 23.33
N GLN A 188 -6.94 -10.78 22.80
CA GLN A 188 -7.02 -10.44 21.38
C GLN A 188 -6.01 -11.28 20.59
N VAL A 189 -6.51 -12.30 19.91
CA VAL A 189 -5.69 -13.27 19.16
C VAL A 189 -4.79 -12.60 18.14
N GLU A 190 -5.31 -11.64 17.38
CA GLU A 190 -4.56 -10.92 16.35
C GLU A 190 -3.41 -10.10 16.95
N LEU A 191 -3.66 -9.38 18.04
CA LEU A 191 -2.63 -8.62 18.74
C LEU A 191 -1.55 -9.54 19.32
N CYS A 192 -1.96 -10.63 19.98
CA CYS A 192 -1.03 -11.62 20.54
C CYS A 192 -0.12 -12.19 19.45
N GLN A 193 -0.68 -12.53 18.29
CA GLN A 193 0.10 -13.03 17.16
C GLN A 193 1.08 -11.98 16.61
N ALA A 194 0.64 -10.73 16.45
CA ALA A 194 1.48 -9.64 15.99
C ALA A 194 2.65 -9.37 16.96
N ILE A 195 2.40 -9.39 18.28
CA ILE A 195 3.43 -9.26 19.32
C ILE A 195 4.47 -10.37 19.21
N GLU A 196 4.03 -11.63 19.09
CA GLU A 196 4.95 -12.76 19.02
C GLU A 196 5.79 -12.78 17.74
N ASN A 197 5.18 -12.45 16.60
CA ASN A 197 5.87 -12.36 15.32
C ASN A 197 6.94 -11.28 15.36
N ASN A 198 6.60 -10.08 15.85
CA ASN A 198 7.54 -8.97 15.96
C ASN A 198 8.63 -9.24 16.99
N ALA A 199 8.32 -9.88 18.12
CA ALA A 199 9.32 -10.22 19.13
C ALA A 199 10.39 -11.17 18.55
N LYS A 200 9.97 -12.16 17.77
CA LYS A 200 10.89 -13.08 17.05
C LYS A 200 11.69 -12.34 15.98
N ALA A 201 11.06 -11.44 15.21
CA ALA A 201 11.73 -10.66 14.17
C ALA A 201 12.82 -9.74 14.76
N PHE A 202 12.50 -9.01 15.83
CA PHE A 202 13.45 -8.12 16.51
C PHE A 202 14.61 -8.89 17.15
N ALA A 203 14.35 -10.08 17.70
CA ALA A 203 15.41 -10.92 18.25
C ALA A 203 16.43 -11.39 17.19
N LYS A 204 15.99 -11.54 15.92
CA LYS A 204 16.86 -11.89 14.78
C LYS A 204 17.67 -10.69 14.25
N GLN A 205 17.25 -9.46 14.53
CA GLN A 205 17.89 -8.23 14.01
C GLN A 205 19.13 -7.75 14.81
N LYS A 206 19.72 -8.60 15.67
CA LYS A 206 20.79 -8.22 16.61
C LYS A 206 22.10 -7.67 16.00
N SER A 207 22.25 -7.53 14.69
CA SER A 207 23.54 -7.22 14.04
C SER A 207 23.62 -5.98 13.13
N THR A 208 22.62 -5.09 13.08
CA THR A 208 22.62 -3.99 12.08
C THR A 208 22.52 -2.56 12.63
N GLY A 209 22.98 -2.28 13.85
CA GLY A 209 22.96 -0.92 14.42
C GLY A 209 21.57 -0.37 14.74
N ALA A 210 20.54 -1.24 14.78
CA ALA A 210 19.21 -0.88 15.22
C ALA A 210 19.18 -0.57 16.73
N PRO A 211 18.34 0.37 17.20
CA PRO A 211 18.19 0.67 18.63
C PRO A 211 17.83 -0.59 19.43
N ALA A 212 18.52 -0.81 20.55
CA ALA A 212 18.28 -1.98 21.38
C ALA A 212 16.86 -1.93 21.97
N PHE A 213 16.08 -3.00 21.73
CA PHE A 213 14.79 -3.21 22.38
C PHE A 213 14.97 -4.15 23.58
N ASN A 214 14.68 -3.65 24.77
CA ASN A 214 14.92 -4.35 26.04
C ASN A 214 13.71 -4.32 26.99
N LEU A 215 12.51 -4.04 26.47
CA LEU A 215 11.30 -3.91 27.31
C LEU A 215 10.88 -5.24 27.95
N PHE A 216 11.13 -6.35 27.26
CA PHE A 216 10.89 -7.71 27.73
C PHE A 216 11.90 -8.67 27.09
N LYS A 217 11.99 -9.90 27.60
CA LYS A 217 12.82 -10.97 27.05
C LYS A 217 12.03 -11.82 26.06
N LEU A 218 12.72 -12.41 25.09
CA LEU A 218 12.07 -13.25 24.08
C LEU A 218 11.31 -14.44 24.68
N GLY A 219 11.83 -15.03 25.76
CA GLY A 219 11.21 -16.15 26.47
C GLY A 219 10.05 -15.78 27.40
N ASP A 220 9.74 -14.49 27.55
CA ASP A 220 8.59 -14.06 28.35
C ASP A 220 7.29 -14.49 27.68
N THR A 221 6.24 -14.75 28.47
CA THR A 221 4.93 -15.14 27.94
C THR A 221 4.28 -13.96 27.22
N THR A 222 3.37 -14.20 26.27
CA THR A 222 2.66 -13.11 25.58
C THR A 222 1.95 -12.16 26.55
N PRO A 223 1.24 -12.63 27.60
CA PRO A 223 0.68 -11.75 28.63
C PRO A 223 1.74 -10.89 29.34
N ASP A 224 2.93 -11.44 29.64
CA ASP A 224 4.01 -10.67 30.27
C ASP A 224 4.56 -9.59 29.34
N LYS A 225 4.70 -9.88 28.04
CA LYS A 225 5.08 -8.90 27.02
C LYS A 225 4.06 -7.76 26.93
N ILE A 226 2.77 -8.11 26.93
CA ILE A 226 1.66 -7.14 26.94
C ILE A 226 1.71 -6.29 28.22
N ARG A 227 1.88 -6.93 29.37
CA ARG A 227 2.01 -6.25 30.67
C ARG A 227 3.15 -5.24 30.66
N ALA A 228 4.30 -5.59 30.08
CA ALA A 228 5.45 -4.69 29.97
C ALA A 228 5.11 -3.45 29.12
N LEU A 229 4.35 -3.61 28.03
CA LEU A 229 3.87 -2.49 27.23
C LEU A 229 2.93 -1.56 28.03
N VAL A 230 1.94 -2.16 28.69
CA VAL A 230 0.96 -1.43 29.52
C VAL A 230 1.64 -0.63 30.63
N LEU A 231 2.61 -1.26 31.33
CA LEU A 231 3.38 -0.61 32.39
C LEU A 231 4.22 0.56 31.87
N LEU A 232 4.87 0.40 30.71
CA LEU A 232 5.63 1.48 30.10
C LEU A 232 4.72 2.66 29.72
N ARG A 233 3.55 2.41 29.12
CA ARG A 233 2.56 3.47 28.87
C ARG A 233 2.18 4.19 30.15
N GLY A 234 1.90 3.44 31.23
CA GLY A 234 1.58 4.03 32.53
C GLY A 234 2.66 4.99 33.02
N LYS A 235 3.93 4.55 32.93
CA LYS A 235 5.10 5.37 33.28
C LYS A 235 5.22 6.63 32.42
N LEU A 236 4.99 6.51 31.11
CA LEU A 236 5.14 7.62 30.16
C LEU A 236 3.99 8.64 30.23
N ARG A 237 2.77 8.21 30.56
CA ARG A 237 1.60 9.11 30.63
C ARG A 237 1.51 9.88 31.95
N HIS A 238 1.90 9.26 33.07
CA HIS A 238 1.77 9.87 34.40
C HIS A 238 3.09 10.50 34.83
N HIS A 239 3.39 11.67 34.28
CA HIS A 239 4.57 12.44 34.68
C HIS A 239 4.35 13.09 36.06
N SER A 240 5.23 12.83 37.02
CA SER A 240 5.25 13.50 38.32
C SER A 240 6.66 13.97 38.65
N LEU A 241 6.82 15.25 38.99
CA LEU A 241 8.10 15.81 39.42
C LEU A 241 8.61 15.17 40.72
N LYS A 242 7.71 14.56 41.51
CA LYS A 242 8.03 13.85 42.76
C LYS A 242 8.52 12.43 42.54
N SER A 243 8.35 11.86 41.34
CA SER A 243 8.79 10.50 41.05
C SER A 243 10.28 10.48 40.67
N PRO A 244 11.13 9.70 41.36
CA PRO A 244 12.52 9.50 40.95
C PRO A 244 12.64 8.71 39.64
N GLN A 245 11.55 8.08 39.18
CA GLN A 245 11.49 7.29 37.94
C GLN A 245 10.81 8.06 36.79
N ARG A 246 10.63 9.38 36.91
CA ARG A 246 10.06 10.19 35.84
C ARG A 246 10.90 10.08 34.57
N TRP A 247 10.24 10.04 33.43
CA TRP A 247 10.93 10.14 32.15
C TRP A 247 11.39 11.59 31.92
N ASP A 248 12.45 11.75 31.14
CA ASP A 248 13.01 13.06 30.80
C ASP A 248 12.66 13.37 29.34
N PRO A 249 11.95 14.48 29.05
CA PRO A 249 11.59 14.84 27.67
C PRO A 249 12.80 15.00 26.76
N ASN A 250 13.99 15.28 27.31
CA ASN A 250 15.24 15.41 26.55
C ASN A 250 15.89 14.05 26.25
N LYS A 251 15.41 12.96 26.86
CA LYS A 251 15.95 11.60 26.69
C LYS A 251 15.04 10.71 25.84
N GLN A 252 14.52 11.26 24.74
CA GLN A 252 13.65 10.53 23.80
C GLN A 252 14.28 9.21 23.33
N LYS A 253 15.59 9.21 23.06
CA LYS A 253 16.32 8.06 22.50
C LYS A 253 16.25 6.79 23.35
N GLU A 254 16.05 6.92 24.67
CA GLU A 254 15.87 5.77 25.56
C GLU A 254 14.62 4.95 25.20
N TYR A 255 13.63 5.58 24.57
CA TYR A 255 12.34 4.97 24.23
C TYR A 255 12.22 4.59 22.75
N GLU A 256 13.24 4.86 21.93
CA GLU A 256 13.22 4.59 20.49
C GLU A 256 12.95 3.12 20.18
N GLY A 257 13.64 2.20 20.88
CA GLY A 257 13.44 0.76 20.68
C GLY A 257 12.02 0.31 21.00
N ALA A 258 11.43 0.81 22.10
CA ALA A 258 10.07 0.48 22.51
C ALA A 258 9.02 1.06 21.55
N ALA A 259 9.20 2.31 21.11
CA ALA A 259 8.33 2.95 20.12
C ALA A 259 8.39 2.23 18.77
N ARG A 260 9.59 1.82 18.33
CA ARG A 260 9.78 1.06 17.10
C ARG A 260 9.09 -0.29 17.17
N PHE A 261 9.24 -1.02 18.28
CA PHE A 261 8.60 -2.31 18.49
C PHE A 261 7.08 -2.19 18.44
N LEU A 262 6.50 -1.29 19.25
CA LEU A 262 5.05 -1.13 19.30
C LEU A 262 4.49 -0.61 17.97
N GLY A 263 5.21 0.28 17.28
CA GLY A 263 4.86 0.74 15.95
C GLY A 263 4.90 -0.36 14.88
N ALA A 264 5.74 -1.38 15.03
CA ALA A 264 5.74 -2.54 14.14
C ALA A 264 4.55 -3.47 14.44
N VAL A 265 4.25 -3.72 15.72
CA VAL A 265 3.08 -4.52 16.13
C VAL A 265 1.77 -3.91 15.63
N VAL A 266 1.57 -2.60 15.85
CA VAL A 266 0.39 -1.90 15.35
C VAL A 266 0.40 -1.83 13.82
N GLY A 267 1.58 -1.59 13.23
CA GLY A 267 1.76 -1.56 11.79
C GLY A 267 1.30 -2.84 11.10
N ASP A 268 1.64 -4.01 11.63
CA ASP A 268 1.21 -5.31 11.06
C ASP A 268 -0.31 -5.43 11.00
N ILE A 269 -1.01 -4.97 12.04
CA ILE A 269 -2.48 -4.98 12.11
C ILE A 269 -3.05 -4.03 11.04
N VAL A 270 -2.62 -2.76 11.04
CA VAL A 270 -3.15 -1.73 10.13
C VAL A 270 -2.83 -2.07 8.66
N ILE A 271 -1.62 -2.56 8.37
CA ILE A 271 -1.22 -2.98 7.02
C ILE A 271 -2.13 -4.10 6.53
N LYS A 272 -2.33 -5.14 7.35
CA LYS A 272 -3.17 -6.28 6.99
C LYS A 272 -4.60 -5.82 6.70
N GLU A 273 -5.22 -5.06 7.59
CA GLU A 273 -6.57 -4.53 7.38
C GLU A 273 -6.66 -3.68 6.09
N SER A 274 -5.67 -2.82 5.85
CA SER A 274 -5.62 -1.97 4.64
C SER A 274 -5.49 -2.80 3.37
N LEU A 275 -4.68 -3.86 3.38
CA LEU A 275 -4.52 -4.77 2.26
C LEU A 275 -5.81 -5.57 2.01
N ASP A 276 -6.41 -6.12 3.06
CA ASP A 276 -7.66 -6.88 2.97
C ASP A 276 -8.79 -6.02 2.36
N ASP A 277 -8.85 -4.74 2.70
CA ASP A 277 -9.81 -3.80 2.12
C ASP A 277 -9.58 -3.52 0.63
N ILE A 278 -8.38 -3.05 0.26
CA ILE A 278 -8.12 -2.57 -1.11
C ILE A 278 -7.99 -3.73 -2.12
N TYR A 279 -7.71 -4.93 -1.65
CA TYR A 279 -7.72 -6.15 -2.45
C TYR A 279 -9.01 -6.98 -2.24
N GLY A 280 -9.97 -6.45 -1.47
CA GLY A 280 -11.29 -7.02 -1.33
C GLY A 280 -12.01 -7.08 -2.69
N PRO A 281 -12.76 -8.17 -3.00
CA PRO A 281 -13.38 -8.35 -4.32
C PRO A 281 -14.26 -7.18 -4.77
N ALA A 282 -15.02 -6.58 -3.84
CA ALA A 282 -15.88 -5.43 -4.14
C ALA A 282 -15.08 -4.18 -4.53
N ALA A 283 -14.03 -3.84 -3.79
CA ALA A 283 -13.19 -2.69 -4.08
C ALA A 283 -12.45 -2.87 -5.42
N LEU A 284 -11.93 -4.08 -5.68
CA LEU A 284 -11.28 -4.42 -6.95
C LEU A 284 -12.24 -4.29 -8.15
N GLN A 285 -13.44 -4.85 -8.02
CA GLN A 285 -14.45 -4.79 -9.07
C GLN A 285 -14.86 -3.33 -9.35
N LEU A 286 -15.18 -2.57 -8.31
CA LEU A 286 -15.59 -1.18 -8.46
C LEU A 286 -14.48 -0.30 -9.07
N PHE A 287 -13.24 -0.46 -8.59
CA PHE A 287 -12.08 0.24 -9.17
C PHE A 287 -11.91 -0.08 -10.67
N ARG A 288 -12.11 -1.35 -11.03
CA ARG A 288 -12.04 -1.82 -12.41
C ARG A 288 -13.15 -1.21 -13.28
N GLU A 289 -14.39 -1.21 -12.80
CA GLU A 289 -15.53 -0.64 -13.51
C GLU A 289 -15.33 0.86 -13.79
N ILE A 290 -14.88 1.63 -12.79
CA ILE A 290 -14.64 3.07 -12.94
C ILE A 290 -13.50 3.32 -13.93
N SER A 291 -12.40 2.58 -13.82
CA SER A 291 -11.26 2.69 -14.75
C SER A 291 -11.70 2.48 -16.20
N VAL A 292 -12.47 1.42 -16.48
CA VAL A 292 -12.97 1.11 -17.83
C VAL A 292 -13.93 2.20 -18.31
N ALA A 293 -14.90 2.60 -17.49
CA ALA A 293 -15.90 3.60 -17.84
C ALA A 293 -15.29 4.98 -18.14
N THR A 294 -14.15 5.30 -17.52
CA THR A 294 -13.45 6.58 -17.68
C THR A 294 -12.29 6.52 -18.68
N GLY A 295 -12.05 5.37 -19.31
CA GLY A 295 -10.98 5.19 -20.29
C GLY A 295 -9.56 5.15 -19.70
N HIS A 296 -9.42 4.98 -18.39
CA HIS A 296 -8.14 4.90 -17.69
C HIS A 296 -7.66 3.45 -17.59
N GLU A 297 -7.59 2.77 -18.73
CA GLU A 297 -7.15 1.37 -18.82
C GLU A 297 -5.94 1.21 -19.75
N THR A 298 -5.04 0.30 -19.39
CA THR A 298 -3.94 -0.14 -20.24
C THR A 298 -4.29 -1.51 -20.80
N LYS A 299 -4.40 -1.56 -22.13
CA LYS A 299 -4.60 -2.81 -22.86
C LYS A 299 -3.26 -3.41 -23.22
N ILE A 300 -3.11 -4.69 -22.92
CA ILE A 300 -1.89 -5.47 -23.13
C ILE A 300 -2.26 -6.69 -23.94
N LYS A 301 -1.48 -6.98 -24.97
CA LYS A 301 -1.55 -8.24 -25.69
C LYS A 301 -0.39 -9.13 -25.27
N VAL A 302 -0.70 -10.30 -24.72
CA VAL A 302 0.29 -11.33 -24.38
C VAL A 302 0.23 -12.44 -25.40
N ASN A 303 1.37 -12.74 -26.03
CA ASN A 303 1.54 -13.82 -26.98
C ASN A 303 2.33 -14.95 -26.33
N THR A 304 1.82 -16.17 -26.43
CA THR A 304 2.56 -17.39 -26.05
C THR A 304 3.34 -17.93 -27.25
N HIS A 305 4.50 -18.52 -27.01
CA HIS A 305 5.23 -19.29 -28.01
C HIS A 305 5.46 -20.71 -27.53
N ARG A 306 5.07 -21.67 -28.37
CA ARG A 306 5.06 -23.10 -28.06
C ARG A 306 6.07 -23.85 -28.94
N LEU A 307 6.64 -24.93 -28.41
CA LEU A 307 7.80 -25.66 -29.00
C LEU A 307 7.61 -26.21 -30.42
N ASN A 308 6.37 -26.41 -30.86
CA ASN A 308 6.06 -27.01 -32.16
C ASN A 308 5.45 -26.04 -33.18
N LYS A 309 5.54 -24.71 -32.96
CA LYS A 309 4.74 -23.70 -33.69
C LYS A 309 3.23 -24.00 -33.66
N GLU A 310 2.79 -24.77 -32.68
CA GLU A 310 1.39 -25.00 -32.40
C GLU A 310 0.68 -23.68 -32.11
N ARG A 311 -0.66 -23.67 -32.26
CA ARG A 311 -1.48 -22.47 -32.14
C ARG A 311 -1.08 -21.67 -30.90
N THR A 312 -0.58 -20.47 -31.14
CA THR A 312 -0.23 -19.50 -30.11
C THR A 312 -1.50 -18.99 -29.46
N LEU A 313 -1.46 -18.88 -28.14
CA LEU A 313 -2.50 -18.22 -27.39
C LEU A 313 -2.18 -16.72 -27.39
N VAL A 314 -3.14 -15.93 -27.86
CA VAL A 314 -3.09 -14.48 -27.81
C VAL A 314 -4.10 -14.05 -26.78
N LEU A 315 -3.62 -13.43 -25.70
CA LEU A 315 -4.44 -12.95 -24.61
C LEU A 315 -4.51 -11.42 -24.69
N ASP A 316 -5.69 -10.90 -24.98
CA ASP A 316 -5.97 -9.48 -24.82
C ASP A 316 -6.41 -9.24 -23.37
N MET A 317 -5.54 -8.57 -22.63
CA MET A 317 -5.73 -8.23 -21.22
C MET A 317 -5.94 -6.73 -21.07
N SER A 318 -6.63 -6.33 -20.02
CA SER A 318 -6.76 -4.92 -19.67
C SER A 318 -6.62 -4.74 -18.16
N TYR A 319 -5.89 -3.68 -17.79
CA TYR A 319 -5.55 -3.35 -16.41
C TYR A 319 -6.01 -1.93 -16.06
N PRO A 320 -6.49 -1.69 -14.82
CA PRO A 320 -7.06 -0.41 -14.43
C PRO A 320 -6.00 0.64 -14.07
N THR A 321 -5.11 0.93 -15.01
CA THR A 321 -4.01 1.90 -14.90
C THR A 321 -3.68 2.43 -16.28
N THR A 322 -3.17 3.65 -16.35
CA THR A 322 -2.63 4.31 -17.56
C THR A 322 -1.10 4.25 -17.58
N VAL A 323 -0.48 3.82 -16.48
CA VAL A 323 0.97 3.69 -16.35
C VAL A 323 1.34 2.23 -16.51
N VAL A 324 2.13 1.95 -17.55
CA VAL A 324 2.78 0.65 -17.69
C VAL A 324 3.89 0.56 -16.64
N SER A 325 3.69 -0.25 -15.60
CA SER A 325 4.65 -0.50 -14.53
C SER A 325 5.13 -1.96 -14.51
N SER A 326 6.24 -2.22 -13.81
CA SER A 326 6.74 -3.58 -13.59
C SER A 326 5.73 -4.47 -12.84
N LYS A 327 4.92 -3.87 -11.95
CA LYS A 327 3.84 -4.55 -11.23
C LYS A 327 2.70 -5.00 -12.15
N LEU A 328 2.33 -4.14 -13.11
CA LEU A 328 1.39 -4.50 -14.17
C LEU A 328 1.94 -5.63 -15.05
N CYS A 329 3.24 -5.62 -15.36
CA CYS A 329 3.89 -6.68 -16.13
C CYS A 329 3.83 -8.03 -15.39
N LEU A 330 4.10 -8.03 -14.07
CA LEU A 330 4.01 -9.23 -13.24
C LEU A 330 2.57 -9.78 -13.16
N SER A 331 1.58 -8.89 -13.02
CA SER A 331 0.17 -9.27 -13.01
C SER A 331 -0.26 -9.90 -14.33
N ALA A 332 0.17 -9.31 -15.46
CA ALA A 332 -0.08 -9.86 -16.79
C ALA A 332 0.62 -11.20 -17.03
N LEU A 333 1.84 -11.38 -16.54
CA LEU A 333 2.54 -12.65 -16.59
C LEU A 333 1.76 -13.75 -15.86
N ARG A 334 1.29 -13.49 -14.63
CA ARG A 334 0.53 -14.47 -13.84
C ARG A 334 -0.79 -14.86 -14.50
N ASN A 335 -1.55 -13.88 -14.96
CA ASN A 335 -2.80 -14.13 -15.67
C ASN A 335 -2.56 -14.93 -16.96
N ALA A 336 -1.44 -14.70 -17.65
CA ALA A 336 -1.07 -15.47 -18.83
C ALA A 336 -0.72 -16.93 -18.48
N VAL A 337 0.09 -17.14 -17.44
CA VAL A 337 0.44 -18.49 -16.96
C VAL A 337 -0.80 -19.26 -16.54
N GLN A 338 -1.71 -18.64 -15.79
CA GLN A 338 -2.96 -19.28 -15.36
C GLN A 338 -3.87 -19.63 -16.54
N ALA A 339 -3.96 -18.77 -17.55
CA ALA A 339 -4.70 -19.07 -18.78
C ALA A 339 -4.08 -20.25 -19.54
N CYS A 340 -2.74 -20.28 -19.68
CA CYS A 340 -2.03 -21.41 -20.28
C CYS A 340 -2.24 -22.72 -19.50
N GLU A 341 -2.25 -22.67 -18.17
CA GLU A 341 -2.51 -23.83 -17.31
C GLU A 341 -3.92 -24.37 -17.52
N LYS A 342 -4.92 -23.48 -17.49
CA LYS A 342 -6.33 -23.81 -17.70
C LYS A 342 -6.61 -24.41 -19.08
N ASP A 343 -5.93 -23.91 -20.10
CA ASP A 343 -6.07 -24.38 -21.49
C ASP A 343 -5.16 -25.58 -21.81
N GLY A 344 -4.41 -26.09 -20.83
CA GLY A 344 -3.52 -27.25 -20.99
C GLY A 344 -2.28 -27.00 -21.85
N GLN A 345 -1.92 -25.73 -22.09
CA GLN A 345 -0.80 -25.31 -22.95
C GLN A 345 0.49 -25.00 -22.18
N LEU A 346 0.45 -25.05 -20.85
CA LEU A 346 1.62 -24.68 -20.05
C LEU A 346 2.82 -25.62 -20.27
N GLY A 347 2.56 -26.91 -20.57
CA GLY A 347 3.59 -27.93 -20.72
C GLY A 347 4.53 -27.77 -21.92
N ASP A 348 4.17 -26.94 -22.88
CA ASP A 348 4.97 -26.68 -24.08
C ASP A 348 5.14 -25.20 -24.42
N THR A 349 4.62 -24.31 -23.56
CA THR A 349 4.86 -22.86 -23.63
C THR A 349 6.26 -22.56 -23.08
N VAL A 350 7.11 -21.99 -23.93
CA VAL A 350 8.53 -21.71 -23.63
C VAL A 350 8.89 -20.24 -23.69
N ARG A 351 7.98 -19.40 -24.19
CA ARG A 351 8.11 -17.96 -24.16
C ARG A 351 6.76 -17.28 -24.00
N LEU A 352 6.76 -16.21 -23.21
CA LEU A 352 5.68 -15.23 -23.12
C LEU A 352 6.25 -13.87 -23.52
N GLN A 353 5.54 -13.17 -24.40
CA GLN A 353 5.89 -11.82 -24.80
C GLN A 353 4.66 -10.94 -24.69
N ALA A 354 4.77 -9.83 -23.96
CA ALA A 354 3.68 -8.88 -23.82
C ALA A 354 4.01 -7.58 -24.56
N SER A 355 3.00 -7.00 -25.20
CA SER A 355 3.09 -5.72 -25.89
C SER A 355 1.92 -4.83 -25.54
N SER A 356 2.11 -3.52 -25.58
CA SER A 356 0.99 -2.58 -25.47
C SER A 356 0.07 -2.74 -26.68
N SER A 357 -1.23 -2.91 -26.48
CA SER A 357 -2.17 -2.98 -27.60
C SER A 357 -2.28 -1.65 -28.37
N ARG A 358 -1.79 -0.54 -27.80
CA ARG A 358 -1.83 0.79 -28.43
C ARG A 358 -0.57 1.11 -29.22
N SER A 359 0.61 0.81 -28.67
CA SER A 359 1.91 1.17 -29.29
C SER A 359 2.67 -0.02 -29.88
N GLU A 360 2.19 -1.25 -29.67
CA GLU A 360 2.86 -2.51 -30.03
C GLU A 360 4.26 -2.70 -29.41
N LEU A 361 4.68 -1.80 -28.53
CA LEU A 361 5.98 -1.89 -27.87
C LEU A 361 5.99 -3.00 -26.81
N GLU A 362 7.11 -3.73 -26.72
CA GLU A 362 7.28 -4.86 -25.79
C GLU A 362 7.33 -4.38 -24.34
N LEU A 363 6.36 -4.80 -23.53
CA LEU A 363 6.27 -4.47 -22.11
C LEU A 363 7.09 -5.40 -21.24
N PHE A 364 7.07 -6.70 -21.54
CA PHE A 364 7.95 -7.68 -20.91
C PHE A 364 8.13 -8.90 -21.80
N SER A 365 9.20 -9.64 -21.55
CA SER A 365 9.41 -10.98 -22.08
C SER A 365 9.76 -11.96 -20.95
N LEU A 366 9.36 -13.21 -21.14
CA LEU A 366 9.84 -14.34 -20.36
C LEU A 366 10.25 -15.44 -21.33
N ASP A 367 11.50 -15.85 -21.23
CA ASP A 367 12.14 -16.75 -22.19
C ASP A 367 12.83 -17.91 -21.48
N PHE A 368 12.52 -19.14 -21.91
CA PHE A 368 13.25 -20.33 -21.52
C PHE A 368 14.50 -20.45 -22.41
N ASP A 369 15.63 -20.86 -21.82
CA ASP A 369 16.88 -21.03 -22.55
C ASP A 369 16.86 -22.30 -23.44
N VAL A 370 17.95 -22.55 -24.18
CA VAL A 370 18.08 -23.59 -25.22
C VAL A 370 17.62 -24.99 -24.77
N TRP A 371 17.73 -25.31 -23.47
CA TRP A 371 17.31 -26.61 -22.91
C TRP A 371 15.85 -26.96 -23.23
N ALA A 372 14.95 -25.98 -23.29
CA ALA A 372 13.53 -26.22 -23.54
C ALA A 372 13.27 -26.72 -24.97
N TYR A 373 14.17 -26.40 -25.91
CA TYR A 373 14.09 -26.78 -27.31
C TYR A 373 14.78 -28.12 -27.63
N THR A 374 15.36 -28.77 -26.62
CA THR A 374 15.97 -30.10 -26.77
C THR A 374 14.91 -31.19 -26.86
N GLN A 375 15.31 -32.40 -27.28
CA GLN A 375 14.41 -33.55 -27.38
C GLN A 375 13.86 -33.97 -26.01
N SER A 376 14.64 -33.86 -24.94
CA SER A 376 14.20 -34.19 -23.57
C SER A 376 13.23 -33.16 -22.99
N ARG A 377 13.25 -31.92 -23.50
CA ARG A 377 12.45 -30.77 -23.02
C ARG A 377 12.56 -30.58 -21.51
N ALA A 378 13.74 -30.91 -20.97
CA ALA A 378 13.99 -30.92 -19.56
C ALA A 378 15.48 -30.70 -19.28
N ILE A 379 15.74 -30.11 -18.12
CA ILE A 379 17.08 -30.03 -17.56
C ILE A 379 17.30 -31.29 -16.73
N GLU A 380 18.28 -32.12 -17.12
CA GLU A 380 18.63 -33.36 -16.43
C GLU A 380 20.05 -33.22 -15.86
N MET A 381 20.21 -33.56 -14.58
CA MET A 381 21.50 -33.57 -13.89
C MET A 381 21.81 -34.97 -13.37
N ASN A 382 23.08 -35.33 -13.35
CA ASN A 382 23.53 -36.63 -12.80
C ASN A 382 23.28 -36.72 -11.29
N ASP A 383 23.44 -35.61 -10.56
CA ASP A 383 23.09 -35.53 -9.14
C ASP A 383 21.78 -34.78 -8.94
N SER A 384 21.17 -34.95 -7.77
CA SER A 384 19.95 -34.22 -7.38
C SER A 384 20.18 -32.70 -7.46
N ILE A 385 19.22 -32.01 -8.06
CA ILE A 385 19.11 -30.55 -8.05
C ILE A 385 18.60 -30.17 -6.67
N VAL A 386 19.49 -29.92 -5.71
CA VAL A 386 19.11 -29.63 -4.31
C VAL A 386 18.33 -28.31 -4.19
N SER A 387 18.73 -27.31 -4.97
CA SER A 387 18.09 -26.00 -4.98
C SER A 387 18.29 -25.27 -6.31
N VAL A 388 17.40 -24.33 -6.58
CA VAL A 388 17.47 -23.39 -7.69
C VAL A 388 17.68 -22.00 -7.12
N ARG A 389 18.71 -21.30 -7.61
CA ARG A 389 19.01 -19.93 -7.21
C ARG A 389 18.18 -18.97 -8.05
N CYS A 390 17.46 -18.07 -7.40
CA CYS A 390 16.71 -16.99 -8.00
C CYS A 390 17.45 -15.68 -7.78
N GLY A 391 17.92 -15.05 -8.86
CA GLY A 391 18.49 -13.70 -8.82
C GLY A 391 17.55 -12.72 -9.49
N PHE A 392 17.26 -11.59 -8.84
CA PHE A 392 16.36 -10.57 -9.40
C PHE A 392 16.88 -9.16 -9.12
N GLU A 393 16.49 -8.25 -10.00
CA GLU A 393 16.73 -6.82 -9.90
C GLU A 393 15.39 -6.13 -9.67
N HIS A 394 15.34 -5.19 -8.74
CA HIS A 394 14.14 -4.38 -8.49
C HIS A 394 14.51 -2.92 -8.23
N TYR A 395 13.53 -2.06 -8.42
CA TYR A 395 13.69 -0.64 -8.19
C TYR A 395 13.43 -0.28 -6.73
N GLN A 396 14.43 0.32 -6.07
CA GLN A 396 14.32 0.78 -4.69
C GLN A 396 14.92 2.19 -4.57
N ALA A 397 14.07 3.16 -4.22
CA ALA A 397 14.47 4.55 -3.90
C ALA A 397 15.39 5.22 -4.94
N GLY A 398 15.07 5.09 -6.24
CA GLY A 398 15.88 5.70 -7.29
C GLY A 398 16.91 4.77 -7.94
N LEU A 399 17.20 3.63 -7.32
CA LEU A 399 18.30 2.74 -7.70
C LEU A 399 17.79 1.35 -8.07
N ILE A 400 18.51 0.69 -8.97
CA ILE A 400 18.31 -0.74 -9.25
C ILE A 400 19.15 -1.53 -8.25
N VAL A 401 18.48 -2.33 -7.43
CA VAL A 401 19.10 -3.18 -6.41
C VAL A 401 18.96 -4.64 -6.82
N ARG A 402 20.02 -5.41 -6.61
CA ARG A 402 20.05 -6.85 -6.91
C ARG A 402 19.92 -7.66 -5.63
N HIS A 403 19.06 -8.66 -5.66
CA HIS A 403 18.91 -9.64 -4.60
C HIS A 403 18.98 -11.06 -5.14
N GLU A 404 19.28 -12.00 -4.25
CA GLU A 404 19.23 -13.42 -4.55
C GLU A 404 18.69 -14.21 -3.36
N PHE A 405 18.05 -15.33 -3.67
CA PHE A 405 17.63 -16.35 -2.72
C PHE A 405 17.57 -17.71 -3.44
N SER A 406 17.41 -18.79 -2.69
CA SER A 406 17.33 -20.15 -3.26
C SER A 406 16.05 -20.85 -2.84
N ILE A 407 15.43 -21.54 -3.79
CA ILE A 407 14.26 -22.40 -3.55
C ILE A 407 14.70 -23.86 -3.58
N PRO A 408 14.38 -24.67 -2.56
CA PRO A 408 14.67 -26.10 -2.57
C PRO A 408 13.82 -26.80 -3.64
N VAL A 409 14.44 -27.72 -4.38
CA VAL A 409 13.75 -28.50 -5.42
C VAL A 409 14.08 -29.99 -5.20
N PRO A 410 13.09 -30.89 -5.25
CA PRO A 410 13.37 -32.32 -5.16
C PRO A 410 13.66 -32.91 -6.55
N GLY A 411 14.63 -33.83 -6.64
CA GLY A 411 14.88 -34.65 -7.82
C GLY A 411 16.05 -34.18 -8.69
N SER A 412 16.26 -34.86 -9.82
CA SER A 412 17.38 -34.64 -10.75
C SER A 412 16.95 -34.09 -12.12
N LYS A 413 15.65 -33.80 -12.28
CA LYS A 413 15.05 -33.38 -13.56
C LYS A 413 14.09 -32.22 -13.34
N LEU A 414 14.17 -31.22 -14.22
CA LEU A 414 13.20 -30.12 -14.32
C LEU A 414 12.58 -30.10 -15.71
N SER A 415 11.31 -30.41 -15.80
CA SER A 415 10.50 -30.23 -17.01
C SER A 415 10.01 -28.79 -17.17
N ILE A 416 9.40 -28.47 -18.31
CA ILE A 416 8.80 -27.15 -18.56
C ILE A 416 7.76 -26.77 -17.48
N PRO A 417 6.78 -27.63 -17.12
CA PRO A 417 5.88 -27.38 -16.00
C PRO A 417 6.57 -27.10 -14.66
N ASP A 418 7.66 -27.82 -14.37
CA ASP A 418 8.41 -27.64 -13.12
C ASP A 418 9.04 -26.25 -13.07
N VAL A 419 9.61 -25.78 -14.19
CA VAL A 419 10.20 -24.44 -14.29
C VAL A 419 9.14 -23.34 -14.15
N TRP A 420 7.95 -23.51 -14.74
CA TRP A 420 6.83 -22.58 -14.52
C TRP A 420 6.39 -22.54 -13.06
N THR A 421 6.33 -23.71 -12.40
CA THR A 421 6.00 -23.81 -10.97
C THR A 421 7.05 -23.11 -10.11
N LEU A 422 8.33 -23.26 -10.43
CA LEU A 422 9.43 -22.59 -9.74
C LEU A 422 9.38 -21.07 -9.90
N LEU A 423 9.12 -20.58 -11.11
CA LEU A 423 8.94 -19.15 -11.36
C LEU A 423 7.81 -18.55 -10.50
N ARG A 424 6.65 -19.23 -10.45
CA ARG A 424 5.53 -18.80 -9.60
C ARG A 424 5.95 -18.69 -8.13
N LYS A 425 6.59 -19.73 -7.59
CA LYS A 425 7.11 -19.72 -6.21
C LYS A 425 8.13 -18.60 -5.96
N CYS A 426 8.96 -18.25 -6.94
CA CYS A 426 9.89 -17.13 -6.79
C CYS A 426 9.16 -15.78 -6.70
N PHE A 427 8.15 -15.56 -7.54
CA PHE A 427 7.35 -14.34 -7.46
C PHE A 427 6.56 -14.26 -6.15
N ASP A 428 5.94 -15.36 -5.73
CA ASP A 428 5.19 -15.44 -4.48
C ASP A 428 6.12 -15.15 -3.28
N HIS A 429 7.34 -15.72 -3.26
CA HIS A 429 8.33 -15.44 -2.21
C HIS A 429 8.71 -13.95 -2.11
N ILE A 430 8.85 -13.27 -3.26
CA ILE A 430 9.20 -11.85 -3.29
C ILE A 430 8.03 -11.01 -2.75
N GLU A 431 6.81 -11.30 -3.20
CA GLU A 431 5.63 -10.53 -2.80
C GLU A 431 5.15 -10.80 -1.37
N GLU A 432 5.26 -12.03 -0.87
CA GLU A 432 4.98 -12.35 0.53
C GLU A 432 5.87 -11.56 1.49
N ARG A 433 7.07 -11.18 1.02
CA ARG A 433 8.01 -10.37 1.79
C ARG A 433 7.76 -8.87 1.63
N ASP A 434 7.49 -8.43 0.41
CA ASP A 434 7.10 -7.06 0.10
C ASP A 434 6.28 -7.02 -1.21
N PRO A 435 4.94 -6.88 -1.13
CA PRO A 435 4.06 -6.87 -2.30
C PRO A 435 4.19 -5.60 -3.14
N THR A 436 5.00 -4.63 -2.70
CA THR A 436 5.30 -3.41 -3.45
C THR A 436 6.58 -3.52 -4.28
N THR A 437 7.30 -4.64 -4.19
CA THR A 437 8.55 -4.87 -4.92
C THR A 437 8.35 -4.76 -6.43
N ARG A 438 9.09 -3.84 -7.06
CA ARG A 438 9.01 -3.54 -8.51
C ARG A 438 10.09 -4.30 -9.28
N ILE A 439 9.80 -5.55 -9.63
CA ILE A 439 10.77 -6.47 -10.28
C ILE A 439 11.04 -6.05 -11.72
N MET A 440 12.30 -5.73 -12.03
CA MET A 440 12.76 -5.32 -13.36
C MET A 440 13.28 -6.50 -14.19
N SER A 441 13.99 -7.42 -13.53
CA SER A 441 14.47 -8.64 -14.15
C SER A 441 14.53 -9.76 -13.12
N LEU A 442 14.30 -10.99 -13.57
CA LEU A 442 14.45 -12.18 -12.74
C LEU A 442 15.05 -13.30 -13.57
N LYS A 443 16.02 -14.01 -13.00
CA LYS A 443 16.69 -15.15 -13.64
C LYS A 443 16.80 -16.30 -12.65
N LEU A 444 16.57 -17.52 -13.14
CA LEU A 444 16.81 -18.73 -12.35
C LEU A 444 18.09 -19.42 -12.83
N TYR A 445 18.89 -19.88 -11.87
CA TYR A 445 20.19 -20.51 -12.08
C TYR A 445 20.22 -21.87 -11.40
N LEU A 446 20.94 -22.81 -12.02
CA LEU A 446 21.28 -24.08 -11.41
C LEU A 446 22.65 -23.96 -10.73
N ARG A 447 22.74 -24.35 -9.45
CA ARG A 447 23.99 -24.33 -8.66
C ARG A 447 24.74 -22.96 -8.77
N ASP A 448 26.06 -23.02 -8.89
CA ASP A 448 26.98 -21.88 -9.09
C ASP A 448 27.06 -21.41 -10.56
N GLY A 449 26.11 -21.82 -11.41
CA GLY A 449 26.09 -21.40 -12.81
C GLY A 449 25.83 -19.90 -12.97
N ASP A 450 26.54 -19.29 -13.92
CA ASP A 450 26.38 -17.87 -14.28
C ASP A 450 25.32 -17.64 -15.36
N LYS A 451 24.89 -18.71 -16.05
CA LYS A 451 23.87 -18.64 -17.09
C LYS A 451 22.51 -19.04 -16.53
N GLY A 452 21.55 -18.13 -16.60
CA GLY A 452 20.17 -18.39 -16.19
C GLY A 452 19.48 -19.29 -17.22
N PHE A 453 18.77 -20.32 -16.76
CA PHE A 453 18.02 -21.24 -17.63
C PHE A 453 16.62 -20.73 -17.97
N VAL A 454 16.14 -19.72 -17.25
CA VAL A 454 14.95 -18.93 -17.61
C VAL A 454 15.16 -17.49 -17.19
N ALA A 455 14.65 -16.55 -17.99
CA ALA A 455 14.78 -15.13 -17.75
C ALA A 455 13.45 -14.41 -17.98
N TYR A 456 13.05 -13.59 -17.00
CA TYR A 456 12.01 -12.59 -17.09
C TYR A 456 12.64 -11.21 -17.17
N ARG A 457 12.17 -10.36 -18.08
CA ARG A 457 12.68 -8.99 -18.29
C ARG A 457 11.53 -8.04 -18.58
N VAL A 458 11.57 -6.89 -17.92
CA VAL A 458 10.70 -5.75 -18.22
C VAL A 458 11.30 -4.93 -19.37
N GLY A 459 10.44 -4.46 -20.27
CA GLY A 459 10.80 -3.66 -21.43
C GLY A 459 11.17 -2.21 -21.09
N ALA A 460 11.89 -1.54 -21.99
CA ALA A 460 12.52 -0.24 -21.71
C ALA A 460 11.53 0.93 -21.48
N GLN A 461 10.31 0.88 -22.03
CA GLN A 461 9.31 1.94 -21.81
C GLN A 461 8.46 1.77 -20.54
N VAL A 462 8.74 0.75 -19.74
CA VAL A 462 7.98 0.51 -18.51
C VAL A 462 8.48 1.46 -17.43
N ASN A 463 7.55 2.24 -16.88
CA ASN A 463 7.84 3.20 -15.83
C ASN A 463 8.13 2.49 -14.52
N ASN A 464 9.08 3.05 -13.78
CA ASN A 464 9.47 2.55 -12.47
C ASN A 464 8.43 2.84 -11.42
#